data_AF-A0A849ZX38-F1
#
_entry.id   AF-A0A849ZX38-F1
#
_cell.length_a   1.000
_cell.length_b   1.000
_cell.length_c   1.000
_cell.angle_alpha   90.00
_cell.angle_beta   90.00
_cell.angle_gamma   90.00
#
_symmetry.space_group_name_H-M   'P 1'
#
loop_
_entity.id
_entity.type
_entity.pdbx_description
1 polymer ?
#
loop_
_entity_poly.entity_id
_entity_poly.type
_entity_poly.pdbx_seq_one_letter_code
_entity_poly.pdbx_strand_id
1 'polypeptide(L)'
;ANTAFRHGFAPALVLEDAAAGRLMFSHVRAHPGGVRSEESGLLVDSCTFAQILGPGPVLALQASPQRAVAVRRSTLSGGRGDGIQASGPGAVEITGNTVSGVAGAAVLQLSGVGGVARNVIIGSDIGIQARDFASIHASFNTIAGARIGVSAIEDATLSLDSTVIWDWREIALQVKPSATALVNRSDIEGGSPIHGTGNFDLDPLFIDPARHNYHPGPGSPLIGAGLGGATAGALEPAMSSFDGLYTF
;
A
#
# COMPACT_ATOMS: atom_id res chain seq x y z
N ALA A 1 16.06 -16.73 17.00
CA ALA A 1 16.70 -16.00 18.13
C ALA A 1 16.04 -14.64 18.21
N ASN A 2 15.51 -14.33 19.39
CA ASN A 2 14.75 -13.13 19.73
C ASN A 2 15.50 -11.84 19.37
N THR A 3 14.94 -11.03 18.48
CA THR A 3 15.31 -9.62 18.34
C THR A 3 14.06 -8.74 18.36
N ALA A 4 13.80 -8.21 19.56
CA ALA A 4 13.34 -6.86 19.82
C ALA A 4 11.92 -6.42 19.38
N PHE A 5 10.92 -6.74 20.21
CA PHE A 5 9.76 -5.84 20.42
C PHE A 5 9.38 -5.76 21.91
N ARG A 6 10.35 -5.42 22.77
CA ARG A 6 10.05 -4.96 24.15
C ARG A 6 9.97 -3.44 24.18
N HIS A 7 8.87 -2.88 23.69
CA HIS A 7 8.51 -1.49 23.97
C HIS A 7 7.00 -1.37 24.23
N GLY A 8 6.64 -1.36 25.51
CA GLY A 8 5.60 -0.54 26.16
C GLY A 8 4.13 -0.56 25.71
N PHE A 9 3.80 -1.02 24.51
CA PHE A 9 2.46 -0.89 23.94
C PHE A 9 1.99 -2.23 23.38
N ALA A 10 1.00 -2.83 24.03
CA ALA A 10 0.41 -4.06 23.55
C ALA A 10 -0.31 -3.80 22.21
N PRO A 11 -0.11 -4.65 21.20
CA PRO A 11 -0.91 -4.63 19.97
C PRO A 11 -2.40 -4.89 20.26
N ALA A 12 -3.28 -4.39 19.38
CA ALA A 12 -4.72 -4.60 19.48
C ALA A 12 -5.12 -6.06 19.22
N LEU A 13 -4.36 -6.74 18.36
CA LEU A 13 -4.53 -8.14 18.03
C LEU A 13 -3.16 -8.73 17.68
N VAL A 14 -2.93 -9.95 18.12
CA VAL A 14 -1.73 -10.74 17.78
C VAL A 14 -2.17 -12.11 17.30
N LEU A 15 -1.63 -12.51 16.15
CA LEU A 15 -1.61 -13.89 15.70
C LEU A 15 -0.16 -14.35 15.62
N GLU A 16 0.14 -15.50 16.23
CA GLU A 16 1.47 -16.10 16.29
C GLU A 16 1.36 -17.60 15.93
N ASP A 17 2.50 -18.24 15.71
CA ASP A 17 2.66 -19.70 15.57
C ASP A 17 1.82 -20.35 14.46
N ALA A 18 1.91 -19.80 13.25
CA ALA A 18 1.22 -20.31 12.08
C ALA A 18 -0.30 -20.45 12.28
N ALA A 19 -0.91 -19.50 12.99
CA ALA A 19 -2.36 -19.39 13.07
C ALA A 19 -2.97 -18.90 11.73
N ALA A 20 -4.28 -19.09 11.56
CA ALA A 20 -5.05 -18.44 10.50
C ALA A 20 -6.10 -17.55 11.15
N GLY A 21 -6.13 -16.28 10.76
CA GLY A 21 -7.06 -15.29 11.24
C GLY A 21 -7.84 -14.64 10.13
N ARG A 22 -9.05 -14.19 10.47
CA ARG A 22 -9.83 -13.28 9.65
C ARG A 22 -10.33 -12.17 10.56
N LEU A 23 -9.99 -10.94 10.23
CA LEU A 23 -10.51 -9.73 10.84
C LEU A 23 -11.38 -9.03 9.79
N MET A 24 -12.67 -8.88 10.10
CA MET A 24 -13.64 -8.30 9.17
C MET A 24 -14.50 -7.26 9.84
N PHE A 25 -14.87 -6.21 9.10
CA PHE A 25 -15.85 -5.20 9.54
C PHE A 25 -15.55 -4.60 10.92
N SER A 26 -14.27 -4.57 11.29
CA SER A 26 -13.82 -4.23 12.63
C SER A 26 -13.24 -2.83 12.68
N HIS A 27 -13.36 -2.18 13.83
CA HIS A 27 -12.83 -0.83 14.06
C HIS A 27 -11.84 -0.83 15.21
N VAL A 28 -10.61 -0.37 14.95
CA VAL A 28 -9.58 -0.15 15.97
C VAL A 28 -9.20 1.32 15.95
N ARG A 29 -9.34 2.02 17.08
CA ARG A 29 -9.09 3.46 17.14
C ARG A 29 -8.37 3.90 18.40
N ALA A 30 -7.47 4.88 18.26
CA ALA A 30 -6.72 5.48 19.35
C ALA A 30 -6.00 4.43 20.22
N HIS A 31 -5.64 3.31 19.62
CA HIS A 31 -5.05 2.19 20.34
C HIS A 31 -3.52 2.35 20.41
N PRO A 32 -2.87 1.97 21.52
CA PRO A 32 -1.42 2.07 21.63
C PRO A 32 -0.64 1.18 20.67
N GLY A 33 -1.26 0.15 20.08
CA GLY A 33 -0.62 -0.72 19.10
C GLY A 33 -1.57 -1.20 18.00
N GLY A 34 -1.02 -1.49 16.83
CA GLY A 34 -1.73 -2.02 15.67
C GLY A 34 -2.06 -3.51 15.76
N VAL A 35 -2.35 -4.13 14.62
CA VAL A 35 -2.52 -5.59 14.49
C VAL A 35 -1.20 -6.23 14.09
N ARG A 36 -0.89 -7.38 14.67
CA ARG A 36 0.30 -8.17 14.36
C ARG A 36 -0.06 -9.59 13.95
N SER A 37 0.61 -10.07 12.91
CA SER A 37 0.58 -11.47 12.46
C SER A 37 2.02 -11.91 12.26
N GLU A 38 2.49 -12.87 13.05
CA GLU A 38 3.85 -13.40 13.02
C GLU A 38 3.82 -14.84 12.51
N GLU A 39 4.49 -15.07 11.37
CA GLU A 39 4.54 -16.36 10.64
C GLU A 39 3.16 -17.01 10.40
N SER A 40 2.13 -16.18 10.31
CA SER A 40 0.72 -16.57 10.34
C SER A 40 -0.05 -16.03 9.14
N GLY A 41 -1.17 -16.68 8.81
CA GLY A 41 -2.08 -16.20 7.78
C GLY A 41 -3.11 -15.26 8.39
N LEU A 42 -3.28 -14.07 7.80
CA LEU A 42 -4.28 -13.12 8.26
C LEU A 42 -4.94 -12.41 7.08
N LEU A 43 -6.26 -12.54 7.00
CA LEU A 43 -7.09 -11.65 6.19
C LEU A 43 -7.59 -10.50 7.06
N VAL A 44 -7.33 -9.26 6.64
CA VAL A 44 -7.99 -8.06 7.11
C VAL A 44 -8.87 -7.55 5.96
N ASP A 45 -10.19 -7.54 6.13
CA ASP A 45 -11.11 -7.10 5.08
C ASP A 45 -12.15 -6.12 5.62
N SER A 46 -12.37 -5.02 4.91
CA SER A 46 -13.44 -4.06 5.23
C SER A 46 -13.34 -3.52 6.66
N CYS A 47 -12.11 -3.33 7.16
CA CYS A 47 -11.82 -2.85 8.50
C CYS A 47 -11.42 -1.39 8.50
N THR A 48 -11.49 -0.75 9.67
CA THR A 48 -11.03 0.61 9.87
C THR A 48 -10.05 0.69 11.03
N PHE A 49 -8.88 1.28 10.79
CA PHE A 49 -7.86 1.57 11.78
C PHE A 49 -7.62 3.07 11.81
N ALA A 50 -7.83 3.70 12.97
CA ALA A 50 -7.73 5.14 13.09
C ALA A 50 -6.84 5.58 14.25
N GLN A 51 -5.83 6.41 13.99
CA GLN A 51 -5.01 7.04 15.02
C GLN A 51 -4.31 6.02 15.94
N ILE A 52 -3.60 5.05 15.36
CA ILE A 52 -2.75 4.15 16.17
C ILE A 52 -1.60 4.96 16.78
N LEU A 53 -1.54 4.95 18.11
CA LEU A 53 -0.72 5.90 18.88
C LEU A 53 0.71 5.44 19.07
N GLY A 54 0.95 4.12 19.03
CA GLY A 54 2.28 3.55 19.17
C GLY A 54 3.18 3.81 17.97
N PRO A 55 4.51 3.69 18.14
CA PRO A 55 5.48 3.97 17.09
C PRO A 55 5.55 2.89 16.00
N GLY A 56 4.93 1.73 16.22
CA GLY A 56 4.94 0.63 15.27
C GLY A 56 3.92 0.81 14.12
N PRO A 57 3.95 -0.10 13.14
CA PRO A 57 2.98 -0.10 12.05
C PRO A 57 1.53 -0.26 12.55
N VAL A 58 0.58 0.25 11.76
CA VAL A 58 -0.85 0.00 11.99
C VAL A 58 -1.17 -1.49 11.77
N LEU A 59 -0.63 -2.09 10.71
CA LEU A 59 -0.63 -3.53 10.47
C LEU A 59 0.80 -4.02 10.24
N ALA A 60 1.26 -4.98 11.03
CA ALA A 60 2.53 -5.67 10.84
C ALA A 60 2.29 -7.15 10.54
N LEU A 61 2.56 -7.56 9.30
CA LEU A 61 2.12 -8.84 8.75
C LEU A 61 3.30 -9.63 8.19
N GLN A 62 3.61 -10.76 8.81
CA GLN A 62 4.65 -11.67 8.32
C GLN A 62 3.98 -12.93 7.76
N ALA A 63 3.97 -13.03 6.42
CA ALA A 63 3.50 -14.21 5.71
C ALA A 63 4.48 -15.38 5.87
N SER A 64 3.98 -16.61 5.82
CA SER A 64 4.80 -17.82 5.85
C SER A 64 4.65 -18.60 4.55
N PRO A 65 5.54 -19.56 4.21
CA PRO A 65 5.49 -20.24 2.92
C PRO A 65 4.14 -20.91 2.62
N GLN A 66 3.40 -21.30 3.67
CA GLN A 66 2.11 -21.96 3.56
C GLN A 66 0.91 -21.03 3.81
N ARG A 67 1.14 -19.78 4.24
CA ARG A 67 0.05 -18.89 4.66
C ARG A 67 0.25 -17.46 4.14
N ALA A 68 -0.74 -17.03 3.37
CA ALA A 68 -0.81 -15.68 2.84
C ALA A 68 -1.35 -14.69 3.88
N VAL A 69 -0.98 -13.43 3.72
CA VAL A 69 -1.61 -12.29 4.40
C VAL A 69 -2.26 -11.40 3.36
N ALA A 70 -3.44 -10.87 3.68
CA ALA A 70 -4.14 -9.97 2.79
C ALA A 70 -4.80 -8.83 3.57
N VAL A 71 -4.70 -7.62 3.02
CA VAL A 71 -5.42 -6.44 3.51
C VAL A 71 -6.27 -5.92 2.36
N ARG A 72 -7.59 -5.96 2.54
CA ARG A 72 -8.55 -5.64 1.49
C ARG A 72 -9.55 -4.60 1.95
N ARG A 73 -9.91 -3.67 1.06
CA ARG A 73 -11.07 -2.76 1.22
C ARG A 73 -11.11 -2.05 2.58
N SER A 74 -9.95 -1.80 3.17
CA SER A 74 -9.83 -1.30 4.53
C SER A 74 -9.33 0.14 4.54
N THR A 75 -9.70 0.88 5.59
CA THR A 75 -9.27 2.25 5.78
C THR A 75 -8.30 2.33 6.94
N LEU A 76 -7.09 2.83 6.67
CA LEU A 76 -6.08 3.12 7.69
C LEU A 76 -5.85 4.64 7.67
N SER A 77 -6.10 5.31 8.79
CA SER A 77 -6.01 6.78 8.88
C SER A 77 -5.26 7.22 10.12
N GLY A 78 -4.15 7.93 9.95
CA GLY A 78 -3.27 8.29 11.04
C GLY A 78 -2.48 7.10 11.58
N GLY A 79 -1.33 7.38 12.18
CA GLY A 79 -0.45 6.37 12.76
C GLY A 79 0.95 6.94 12.89
N ARG A 80 1.68 6.57 13.95
CA ARG A 80 3.05 7.08 14.14
C ARG A 80 4.12 6.27 13.42
N GLY A 81 3.79 5.09 12.90
CA GLY A 81 4.66 4.27 12.06
C GLY A 81 4.10 4.12 10.65
N ASP A 82 4.40 2.99 10.03
CA ASP A 82 3.89 2.61 8.71
C ASP A 82 2.40 2.27 8.76
N GLY A 83 1.71 2.37 7.63
CA GLY A 83 0.34 1.87 7.49
C GLY A 83 0.34 0.35 7.49
N ILE A 84 0.80 -0.25 6.40
CA ILE A 84 0.86 -1.69 6.23
C ILE A 84 2.31 -2.09 6.02
N GLN A 85 2.90 -2.75 7.01
CA GLN A 85 4.20 -3.38 6.89
C GLN A 85 4.00 -4.88 6.66
N ALA A 86 4.56 -5.40 5.58
CA ALA A 86 4.51 -6.80 5.26
C ALA A 86 5.90 -7.40 4.98
N SER A 87 6.05 -8.68 5.27
CA SER A 87 7.30 -9.42 5.09
C SER A 87 7.04 -10.93 4.95
N GLY A 88 8.12 -11.68 4.71
CA GLY A 88 8.12 -13.13 4.72
C GLY A 88 7.93 -13.75 3.34
N PRO A 89 8.15 -15.07 3.22
CA PRO A 89 8.20 -15.77 1.94
C PRO A 89 6.81 -16.12 1.37
N GLY A 90 5.73 -15.93 2.13
CA GLY A 90 4.37 -16.18 1.68
C GLY A 90 3.80 -15.05 0.81
N ALA A 91 2.63 -15.31 0.22
CA ALA A 91 1.95 -14.31 -0.59
C ALA A 91 1.42 -13.14 0.27
N VAL A 92 1.66 -11.92 -0.19
CA VAL A 92 1.13 -10.69 0.40
C VAL A 92 0.25 -9.99 -0.62
N GLU A 93 -1.01 -9.69 -0.24
CA GLU A 93 -1.95 -8.95 -1.09
C GLU A 93 -2.51 -7.73 -0.35
N ILE A 94 -2.30 -6.54 -0.91
CA ILE A 94 -2.78 -5.27 -0.35
C ILE A 94 -3.61 -4.59 -1.42
N THR A 95 -4.95 -4.69 -1.33
CA THR A 95 -5.81 -4.19 -2.40
C THR A 95 -7.06 -3.41 -1.98
N GLY A 96 -7.39 -2.37 -2.73
CA GLY A 96 -8.63 -1.61 -2.51
C GLY A 96 -8.64 -0.82 -1.22
N ASN A 97 -7.48 -0.56 -0.60
CA ASN A 97 -7.41 0.12 0.69
C ASN A 97 -7.26 1.62 0.53
N THR A 98 -7.71 2.37 1.53
CA THR A 98 -7.40 3.79 1.69
C THR A 98 -6.43 3.93 2.86
N VAL A 99 -5.20 4.39 2.61
CA VAL A 99 -4.19 4.62 3.65
C VAL A 99 -3.83 6.11 3.67
N SER A 100 -4.06 6.77 4.80
CA SER A 100 -3.95 8.23 4.89
C SER A 100 -3.24 8.70 6.16
N GLY A 101 -2.39 9.73 6.03
CA GLY A 101 -1.82 10.47 7.16
C GLY A 101 -0.99 9.65 8.15
N VAL A 102 -0.41 8.53 7.71
CA VAL A 102 0.55 7.76 8.51
C VAL A 102 1.94 8.42 8.45
N ALA A 103 2.69 8.38 9.55
CA ALA A 103 3.98 9.07 9.63
C ALA A 103 5.12 8.35 8.89
N GLY A 104 4.98 7.05 8.59
CA GLY A 104 5.94 6.27 7.82
C GLY A 104 5.50 6.01 6.38
N ALA A 105 5.87 4.85 5.85
CA ALA A 105 5.39 4.35 4.58
C ALA A 105 3.91 3.94 4.70
N ALA A 106 3.08 4.26 3.71
CA ALA A 106 1.71 3.75 3.69
C ALA A 106 1.68 2.24 3.45
N VAL A 107 2.53 1.75 2.55
CA VAL A 107 2.82 0.32 2.35
C VAL A 107 4.32 0.10 2.32
N LEU A 108 4.81 -0.83 3.15
CA LEU A 108 6.20 -1.24 3.24
C LEU A 108 6.31 -2.76 3.09
N GLN A 109 7.08 -3.23 2.11
CA GLN A 109 7.49 -4.62 1.98
C GLN A 109 8.97 -4.76 2.36
N LEU A 110 9.27 -5.57 3.38
CA LEU A 110 10.63 -5.83 3.87
C LEU A 110 11.26 -7.12 3.32
N SER A 111 10.48 -8.04 2.75
CA SER A 111 11.02 -9.24 2.08
C SER A 111 9.90 -9.95 1.32
N GLY A 112 10.25 -10.89 0.45
CA GLY A 112 9.27 -11.67 -0.30
C GLY A 112 8.59 -10.87 -1.40
N VAL A 113 7.40 -11.31 -1.81
CA VAL A 113 6.67 -10.75 -2.94
C VAL A 113 5.34 -10.13 -2.49
N GLY A 114 5.16 -8.84 -2.74
CA GLY A 114 3.95 -8.09 -2.43
C GLY A 114 3.17 -7.66 -3.67
N GLY A 115 1.88 -8.02 -3.73
CA GLY A 115 0.93 -7.46 -4.68
C GLY A 115 0.21 -6.25 -4.07
N VAL A 116 0.38 -5.06 -4.64
CA VAL A 116 -0.21 -3.82 -4.12
C VAL A 116 -1.09 -3.18 -5.20
N ALA A 117 -2.41 -3.34 -5.12
CA ALA A 117 -3.28 -2.93 -6.22
C ALA A 117 -4.50 -2.12 -5.80
N ARG A 118 -4.86 -1.08 -6.57
CA ARG A 118 -6.11 -0.34 -6.34
C ARG A 118 -6.20 0.34 -4.98
N ASN A 119 -5.07 0.74 -4.40
CA ASN A 119 -5.06 1.48 -3.15
C ASN A 119 -5.04 2.99 -3.41
N VAL A 120 -5.72 3.74 -2.55
CA VAL A 120 -5.66 5.20 -2.46
C VAL A 120 -4.76 5.55 -1.28
N ILE A 121 -3.63 6.20 -1.55
CA ILE A 121 -2.61 6.55 -0.55
C ILE A 121 -2.49 8.07 -0.48
N ILE A 122 -2.63 8.64 0.73
CA ILE A 122 -2.78 10.08 0.93
C ILE A 122 -1.86 10.58 2.06
N GLY A 123 -0.93 11.48 1.73
CA GLY A 123 -0.21 12.27 2.73
C GLY A 123 0.66 11.47 3.70
N SER A 124 1.27 10.38 3.25
CA SER A 124 2.27 9.62 4.02
C SER A 124 3.68 10.19 3.86
N ASP A 125 4.65 9.66 4.60
CA ASP A 125 6.05 9.99 4.33
C ASP A 125 6.51 9.34 3.03
N ILE A 126 6.29 8.02 2.92
CA ILE A 126 6.51 7.28 1.67
C ILE A 126 5.18 6.65 1.25
N GLY A 127 4.83 6.67 -0.04
CA GLY A 127 3.62 6.00 -0.51
C GLY A 127 3.77 4.49 -0.45
N ILE A 128 4.55 3.93 -1.37
CA ILE A 128 4.90 2.50 -1.40
C ILE A 128 6.42 2.35 -1.28
N GLN A 129 6.90 1.45 -0.43
CA GLN A 129 8.32 1.16 -0.30
C GLN A 129 8.61 -0.33 -0.37
N ALA A 130 9.57 -0.70 -1.21
CA ALA A 130 10.22 -2.02 -1.22
C ALA A 130 11.63 -1.89 -0.65
N ARG A 131 12.02 -2.84 0.21
CA ARG A 131 13.31 -2.88 0.93
C ARG A 131 13.81 -4.32 1.07
N ASP A 132 15.10 -4.52 1.35
CA ASP A 132 15.65 -5.81 1.82
C ASP A 132 15.34 -6.97 0.85
N PHE A 133 15.69 -6.80 -0.43
CA PHE A 133 15.41 -7.77 -1.51
C PHE A 133 13.91 -8.06 -1.77
N ALA A 134 12.99 -7.27 -1.21
CA ALA A 134 11.57 -7.41 -1.51
C ALA A 134 11.27 -7.12 -3.00
N SER A 135 10.28 -7.84 -3.54
CA SER A 135 9.68 -7.53 -4.83
C SER A 135 8.26 -7.01 -4.63
N ILE A 136 7.95 -5.83 -5.17
CA ILE A 136 6.58 -5.31 -5.21
C ILE A 136 6.08 -5.27 -6.66
N HIS A 137 4.92 -5.87 -6.89
CA HIS A 137 4.12 -5.67 -8.10
C HIS A 137 2.94 -4.76 -7.75
N ALA A 138 3.05 -3.49 -8.11
CA ALA A 138 2.05 -2.48 -7.83
C ALA A 138 1.29 -2.07 -9.10
N SER A 139 -0.04 -2.05 -9.01
CA SER A 139 -0.87 -1.67 -10.15
C SER A 139 -2.11 -0.86 -9.77
N PHE A 140 -2.51 0.08 -10.61
CA PHE A 140 -3.75 0.85 -10.41
C PHE A 140 -3.83 1.52 -9.04
N ASN A 141 -2.72 1.95 -8.44
CA ASN A 141 -2.78 2.72 -7.19
C ASN A 141 -2.85 4.21 -7.52
N THR A 142 -3.48 4.99 -6.64
CA THR A 142 -3.35 6.45 -6.65
C THR A 142 -2.60 6.88 -5.39
N ILE A 143 -1.46 7.55 -5.57
CA ILE A 143 -0.58 7.99 -4.49
C ILE A 143 -0.47 9.51 -4.57
N ALA A 144 -0.95 10.19 -3.53
CA ALA A 144 -1.01 11.64 -3.48
C ALA A 144 -0.47 12.21 -2.17
N GLY A 145 0.22 13.35 -2.21
CA GLY A 145 0.67 14.07 -1.00
C GLY A 145 1.89 13.46 -0.29
N ALA A 146 2.46 12.36 -0.80
CA ALA A 146 3.57 11.68 -0.16
C ALA A 146 4.86 12.52 -0.24
N ARG A 147 5.80 12.41 0.73
CA ARG A 147 7.13 13.04 0.55
C ARG A 147 7.87 12.36 -0.60
N ILE A 148 7.93 11.03 -0.50
CA ILE A 148 8.40 10.15 -1.58
C ILE A 148 7.19 9.36 -2.09
N GLY A 149 6.84 9.48 -3.36
CA GLY A 149 5.72 8.73 -3.94
C GLY A 149 5.93 7.22 -3.82
N VAL A 150 7.00 6.71 -4.44
CA VAL A 150 7.40 5.30 -4.36
C VAL A 150 8.91 5.17 -4.19
N SER A 151 9.35 4.20 -3.39
CA SER A 151 10.76 3.97 -3.06
C SER A 151 11.15 2.50 -3.23
N ALA A 152 12.30 2.24 -3.86
CA ALA A 152 12.95 0.94 -3.90
C ALA A 152 14.42 1.10 -3.45
N ILE A 153 14.80 0.39 -2.39
CA ILE A 153 16.12 0.47 -1.77
C ILE A 153 16.62 -0.94 -1.42
N GLU A 154 17.91 -1.09 -1.09
CA GLU A 154 18.46 -2.33 -0.50
C GLU A 154 18.14 -3.57 -1.36
N ASP A 155 18.54 -3.52 -2.64
CA ASP A 155 18.40 -4.62 -3.60
C ASP A 155 16.94 -5.04 -3.89
N ALA A 156 15.98 -4.19 -3.53
CA ALA A 156 14.58 -4.41 -3.83
C ALA A 156 14.25 -4.24 -5.33
N THR A 157 13.17 -4.89 -5.75
CA THR A 157 12.62 -4.81 -7.10
C THR A 157 11.21 -4.23 -7.07
N LEU A 158 10.92 -3.31 -7.98
CA LEU A 158 9.62 -2.67 -8.10
C LEU A 158 9.10 -2.79 -9.53
N SER A 159 7.87 -3.22 -9.69
CA SER A 159 7.12 -3.10 -10.93
C SER A 159 5.89 -2.23 -10.68
N LEU A 160 5.79 -1.11 -11.39
CA LEU A 160 4.63 -0.24 -11.39
C LEU A 160 3.91 -0.35 -12.73
N ASP A 161 2.59 -0.48 -12.69
CA ASP A 161 1.76 -0.46 -13.89
C ASP A 161 0.50 0.36 -13.64
N SER A 162 0.13 1.24 -14.55
CA SER A 162 -1.17 1.94 -14.49
C SER A 162 -1.38 2.69 -13.17
N THR A 163 -0.30 3.17 -12.56
CA THR A 163 -0.30 3.82 -11.24
C THR A 163 -0.20 5.32 -11.41
N VAL A 164 -0.82 6.07 -10.50
CA VAL A 164 -0.76 7.53 -10.47
C VAL A 164 0.06 7.96 -9.26
N ILE A 165 1.09 8.77 -9.49
CA ILE A 165 1.91 9.42 -8.46
C ILE A 165 1.81 10.92 -8.68
N TRP A 166 1.18 11.62 -7.74
CA TRP A 166 0.80 13.02 -7.88
C TRP A 166 1.02 13.80 -6.57
N ASP A 167 1.20 15.10 -6.65
CA ASP A 167 1.36 16.02 -5.50
C ASP A 167 2.39 15.50 -4.47
N TRP A 168 3.58 15.16 -4.94
CA TRP A 168 4.67 14.71 -4.07
C TRP A 168 5.49 15.89 -3.54
N ARG A 169 6.09 15.74 -2.36
CA ARG A 169 6.79 16.85 -1.68
C ARG A 169 8.30 16.90 -1.90
N GLU A 170 8.93 15.77 -2.24
CA GLU A 170 10.38 15.70 -2.49
C GLU A 170 10.74 14.95 -3.77
N ILE A 171 10.18 13.76 -4.00
CA ILE A 171 10.44 12.98 -5.22
C ILE A 171 9.31 11.99 -5.51
N ALA A 172 8.87 11.90 -6.77
CA ALA A 172 7.88 10.90 -7.19
C ALA A 172 8.38 9.46 -7.02
N LEU A 173 9.56 9.16 -7.55
CA LEU A 173 10.13 7.82 -7.58
C LEU A 173 11.60 7.84 -7.15
N GLN A 174 11.93 7.16 -6.06
CA GLN A 174 13.29 6.98 -5.58
C GLN A 174 13.74 5.54 -5.75
N VAL A 175 14.70 5.31 -6.66
CA VAL A 175 15.34 4.00 -6.85
C VAL A 175 16.82 4.14 -6.51
N LYS A 176 17.28 3.42 -5.47
CA LYS A 176 18.70 3.43 -5.10
C LYS A 176 19.53 2.56 -6.05
N PRO A 177 20.85 2.77 -6.17
CA PRO A 177 21.67 2.06 -7.17
C PRO A 177 21.65 0.54 -7.11
N SER A 178 21.37 -0.07 -5.95
CA SER A 178 21.24 -1.52 -5.81
C SER A 178 19.85 -2.04 -6.15
N ALA A 179 18.85 -1.18 -6.19
CA ALA A 179 17.45 -1.53 -6.47
C ALA A 179 17.10 -1.37 -7.96
N THR A 180 15.99 -1.96 -8.37
CA THR A 180 15.47 -1.83 -9.74
C THR A 180 14.01 -1.43 -9.75
N ALA A 181 13.61 -0.68 -10.77
CA ALA A 181 12.21 -0.35 -11.03
C ALA A 181 11.88 -0.44 -12.53
N LEU A 182 10.73 -1.04 -12.84
CA LEU A 182 10.11 -1.01 -14.17
C LEU A 182 8.74 -0.36 -14.03
N VAL A 183 8.48 0.70 -14.80
CA VAL A 183 7.22 1.44 -14.71
C VAL A 183 6.59 1.52 -16.08
N ASN A 184 5.31 1.15 -16.18
CA ASN A 184 4.56 1.23 -17.42
C ASN A 184 3.21 1.90 -17.21
N ARG A 185 2.70 2.55 -18.26
CA ARG A 185 1.34 3.10 -18.33
C ARG A 185 0.95 3.97 -17.13
N SER A 186 1.93 4.58 -16.47
CA SER A 186 1.74 5.29 -15.22
C SER A 186 1.79 6.79 -15.45
N ASP A 187 0.96 7.51 -14.69
CA ASP A 187 0.97 8.97 -14.66
C ASP A 187 1.83 9.42 -13.48
N ILE A 188 2.96 10.06 -13.76
CA ILE A 188 3.94 10.40 -12.74
C ILE A 188 4.30 11.88 -12.88
N GLU A 189 3.76 12.68 -11.97
CA GLU A 189 3.96 14.11 -11.94
C GLU A 189 5.46 14.45 -11.83
N GLY A 190 5.94 15.35 -12.67
CA GLY A 190 7.34 15.79 -12.69
C GLY A 190 8.28 14.88 -13.49
N GLY A 191 7.76 13.83 -14.13
CA GLY A 191 8.25 13.32 -15.42
C GLY A 191 9.72 12.91 -15.53
N SER A 192 10.41 12.58 -14.42
CA SER A 192 11.79 12.08 -14.49
C SER A 192 11.86 10.89 -15.47
N PRO A 193 12.93 10.72 -16.28
CA PRO A 193 12.97 9.63 -17.25
C PRO A 193 12.90 8.30 -16.51
N ILE A 194 11.76 7.63 -16.63
CA ILE A 194 11.49 6.37 -15.99
C ILE A 194 11.54 5.28 -17.04
N HIS A 195 12.31 4.22 -16.75
CA HIS A 195 12.40 3.06 -17.62
C HIS A 195 11.05 2.35 -17.77
N GLY A 196 10.68 2.06 -19.01
CA GLY A 196 9.47 1.32 -19.37
C GLY A 196 8.68 2.02 -20.48
N THR A 197 7.39 1.74 -20.59
CA THR A 197 6.58 2.07 -21.77
C THR A 197 5.23 2.68 -21.40
N GLY A 198 4.80 3.67 -22.19
CA GLY A 198 3.49 4.29 -22.06
C GLY A 198 3.29 5.14 -20.81
N ASN A 199 4.36 5.55 -20.12
CA ASN A 199 4.27 6.49 -19.02
C ASN A 199 3.99 7.90 -19.55
N PHE A 200 3.31 8.70 -18.73
CA PHE A 200 2.94 10.07 -19.04
C PHE A 200 2.99 10.94 -17.79
N ASP A 201 2.92 12.25 -17.99
CA ASP A 201 2.92 13.27 -16.94
C ASP A 201 1.91 14.32 -17.39
N LEU A 202 0.66 14.15 -16.97
CA LEU A 202 -0.44 15.04 -17.27
C LEU A 202 -1.23 15.32 -15.99
N ASP A 203 -1.91 16.45 -15.93
CA ASP A 203 -2.84 16.72 -14.82
C ASP A 203 -3.90 15.59 -14.78
N PRO A 204 -4.00 14.82 -13.67
CA PRO A 204 -4.96 13.74 -13.56
C PRO A 204 -6.43 14.17 -13.66
N LEU A 205 -6.72 15.48 -13.53
CA LEU A 205 -8.07 16.06 -13.52
C LEU A 205 -8.97 15.34 -12.51
N PHE A 206 -8.48 15.20 -11.27
CA PHE A 206 -9.26 14.64 -10.17
C PHE A 206 -10.48 15.52 -9.85
N ILE A 207 -11.58 14.89 -9.43
CA ILE A 207 -12.85 15.59 -9.14
C ILE A 207 -12.70 16.63 -8.03
N ASP A 208 -12.08 16.26 -6.91
CA ASP A 208 -11.87 17.18 -5.76
C ASP A 208 -10.67 16.73 -4.91
N PRO A 209 -9.43 16.93 -5.39
CA PRO A 209 -8.23 16.51 -4.67
C PRO A 209 -8.08 17.22 -3.32
N ALA A 210 -8.60 18.45 -3.17
CA ALA A 210 -8.57 19.19 -1.91
C ALA A 210 -9.41 18.53 -0.80
N ARG A 211 -10.41 17.71 -1.17
CA ARG A 211 -11.18 16.85 -0.25
C ARG A 211 -10.78 15.39 -0.33
N HIS A 212 -9.61 15.09 -0.89
CA HIS A 212 -9.07 13.75 -1.10
C HIS A 212 -9.94 12.86 -2.01
N ASN A 213 -10.74 13.45 -2.89
CA ASN A 213 -11.47 12.70 -3.92
C ASN A 213 -10.61 12.60 -5.19
N TYR A 214 -9.83 11.53 -5.26
CA TYR A 214 -8.93 11.23 -6.35
C TYR A 214 -9.57 10.40 -7.47
N HIS A 215 -10.89 10.48 -7.63
CA HIS A 215 -11.55 9.93 -8.81
C HIS A 215 -11.22 10.77 -10.05
N PRO A 216 -10.90 10.13 -11.18
CA PRO A 216 -10.74 10.82 -12.46
C PRO A 216 -12.05 11.50 -12.89
N GLY A 217 -12.00 12.81 -13.15
CA GLY A 217 -13.13 13.56 -13.67
C GLY A 217 -13.35 13.35 -15.18
N PRO A 218 -14.45 13.87 -15.74
CA PRO A 218 -14.69 13.85 -17.18
C PRO A 218 -13.52 14.48 -17.96
N GLY A 219 -13.02 13.78 -18.97
CA GLY A 219 -11.88 14.24 -19.78
C GLY A 219 -10.50 14.00 -19.16
N SER A 220 -10.43 13.36 -17.99
CA SER A 220 -9.16 12.97 -17.38
C SER A 220 -8.29 12.15 -18.33
N PRO A 221 -6.99 12.43 -18.44
CA PRO A 221 -6.05 11.65 -19.24
C PRO A 221 -5.85 10.23 -18.70
N LEU A 222 -6.25 9.97 -17.45
CA LEU A 222 -6.15 8.65 -16.84
C LEU A 222 -7.10 7.63 -17.48
N ILE A 223 -8.21 8.10 -18.06
CA ILE A 223 -9.26 7.25 -18.62
C ILE A 223 -8.73 6.59 -19.90
N GLY A 224 -8.59 5.27 -19.86
CA GLY A 224 -8.11 4.49 -21.01
C GLY A 224 -6.59 4.38 -21.13
N ALA A 225 -5.82 5.02 -20.25
CA ALA A 225 -4.36 5.02 -20.32
C ALA A 225 -3.70 3.81 -19.62
N GLY A 226 -4.44 3.12 -18.75
CA GLY A 226 -3.97 1.96 -18.02
C GLY A 226 -3.93 0.67 -18.85
N LEU A 227 -3.46 -0.41 -18.21
CA LEU A 227 -3.31 -1.73 -18.78
C LEU A 227 -4.64 -2.21 -19.36
N GLY A 228 -4.62 -2.64 -20.62
CA GLY A 228 -5.81 -3.10 -21.33
C GLY A 228 -6.84 -2.00 -21.65
N GLY A 229 -6.43 -0.71 -21.64
CA GLY A 229 -7.35 0.41 -21.81
C GLY A 229 -8.20 0.69 -20.57
N ALA A 230 -7.78 0.21 -19.40
CA ALA A 230 -8.41 0.56 -18.14
C ALA A 230 -8.07 2.00 -17.74
N THR A 231 -8.80 2.54 -16.75
CA THR A 231 -8.42 3.81 -16.14
C THR A 231 -7.19 3.60 -15.26
N ALA A 232 -6.15 4.41 -15.44
CA ALA A 232 -4.98 4.42 -14.56
C ALA A 232 -5.34 4.99 -13.18
N GLY A 233 -4.65 4.51 -12.13
CA GLY A 233 -4.94 4.87 -10.75
C GLY A 233 -6.02 4.01 -10.10
N ALA A 234 -6.23 4.26 -8.82
CA ALA A 234 -7.28 3.60 -8.05
C ALA A 234 -8.63 4.23 -8.41
N LEU A 235 -9.54 3.39 -8.88
CA LEU A 235 -10.96 3.66 -8.76
C LEU A 235 -11.33 3.26 -7.34
N GLU A 236 -11.99 4.12 -6.56
CA GLU A 236 -12.46 3.64 -5.25
C GLU A 236 -13.28 2.37 -5.44
N PRO A 237 -13.35 1.49 -4.43
CA PRO A 237 -14.27 0.37 -4.50
C PRO A 237 -15.63 0.98 -4.78
N ALA A 238 -16.18 0.71 -5.98
CA ALA A 238 -17.58 0.92 -6.22
C ALA A 238 -18.28 0.27 -5.02
N MET A 239 -19.10 1.02 -4.30
CA MET A 239 -20.07 0.41 -3.40
C MET A 239 -21.01 -0.42 -4.27
N SER A 240 -20.57 -1.61 -4.67
CA SER A 240 -21.34 -2.54 -5.47
C SER A 240 -20.86 -3.97 -5.21
N SER A 241 -21.77 -4.70 -4.57
CA SER A 241 -21.93 -6.16 -4.51
C SER A 241 -20.77 -6.99 -3.97
N PHE A 242 -20.95 -7.41 -2.72
CA PHE A 242 -20.38 -8.63 -2.16
C PHE A 242 -20.84 -9.84 -2.99
N ASP A 243 -19.96 -10.36 -3.84
CA ASP A 243 -19.91 -11.77 -4.24
C ASP A 243 -18.41 -12.11 -4.22
N GLY A 244 -17.89 -12.94 -3.33
CA GLY A 244 -18.32 -14.30 -3.11
C GLY A 244 -17.20 -15.20 -3.63
N LEU A 245 -16.58 -15.96 -2.72
CA LEU A 245 -15.61 -17.05 -2.93
C LEU A 245 -14.12 -16.66 -3.08
N TYR A 246 -13.47 -16.43 -1.94
CA TYR A 246 -12.15 -17.02 -1.70
C TYR A 246 -12.20 -17.77 -0.37
N THR A 247 -12.01 -19.09 -0.43
CA THR A 247 -11.84 -19.97 0.73
C THR A 247 -10.46 -19.71 1.33
N PHE A 248 -10.45 -19.35 2.63
CA PHE A 248 -9.25 -19.22 3.47
C PHE A 248 -9.01 -20.52 4.21
#